data_AF-A0A0B0PSW6-F1
#
_entry.id   AF-A0A0B0PSW6-F1
#
_cell.length_a   1.000
_cell.length_b   1.000
_cell.length_c   1.000
_cell.angle_alpha   90.00
_cell.angle_beta   90.00
_cell.angle_gamma   90.00
#
_symmetry.space_group_name_H-M   'P 1'
#
loop_
_entity.id
_entity.type
_entity.pdbx_description
1 polymer ?
#
loop_
_entity_poly.entity_id
_entity_poly.type
_entity_poly.pdbx_seq_one_letter_code
_entity_poly.pdbx_strand_id
1 'polypeptide(L)'
;MASIIKNSKLAIPKAFFSTQAVKQNPPFPSFKAAKSAIITEKNPEKLAEIFQQCSHLPTFLRHRPIYHLSIRKLARANRLDLVDRLLETQKLHSQHTPALKSEGFWIRLIMLYSNAGMVPQAL
;
A
#
# COMPACT_ATOMS: atom_id res chain seq x y z
N MET A 1 0.61 -47.27 -42.35
CA MET A 1 -0.19 -46.05 -42.64
C MET A 1 -1.05 -45.74 -41.42
N ALA A 2 -0.86 -44.54 -40.87
CA ALA A 2 -1.73 -43.77 -39.97
C ALA A 2 -2.05 -44.29 -38.54
N SER A 3 -1.41 -43.62 -37.59
CA SER A 3 -1.71 -43.43 -36.18
C SER A 3 -3.08 -42.77 -35.89
N ILE A 4 -3.73 -43.13 -34.77
CA ILE A 4 -4.69 -42.22 -34.09
C ILE A 4 -4.50 -42.31 -32.57
N ILE A 5 -3.94 -41.24 -32.03
CA ILE A 5 -3.86 -40.91 -30.61
C ILE A 5 -5.24 -40.40 -30.16
N LYS A 6 -5.81 -40.94 -29.09
CA LYS A 6 -6.96 -40.33 -28.39
C LYS A 6 -6.60 -40.02 -26.95
N ASN A 7 -6.19 -38.78 -26.74
CA ASN A 7 -6.18 -38.10 -25.45
C ASN A 7 -7.58 -37.57 -25.15
N SER A 8 -8.13 -37.88 -23.97
CA SER A 8 -9.22 -37.15 -23.31
C SER A 8 -9.52 -37.88 -21.99
N LYS A 9 -9.51 -37.33 -20.78
CA LYS A 9 -9.58 -35.95 -20.29
C LYS A 9 -8.86 -35.94 -18.93
N LEU A 10 -7.87 -35.06 -18.72
CA LEU A 10 -7.40 -34.76 -17.37
C LEU A 10 -8.47 -33.91 -16.69
N ALA A 11 -9.26 -34.54 -15.81
CA ALA A 11 -10.19 -33.83 -14.94
C ALA A 11 -9.37 -33.10 -13.87
N ILE A 12 -9.14 -31.80 -14.07
CA ILE A 12 -8.53 -30.93 -13.08
C ILE A 12 -9.60 -30.69 -12.00
N PRO A 13 -9.40 -31.11 -10.74
CA PRO A 13 -10.32 -30.74 -9.67
C PRO A 13 -10.24 -29.22 -9.51
N LYS A 14 -11.40 -28.55 -9.64
CA LYS A 14 -11.55 -27.14 -9.24
C LYS A 14 -11.35 -27.09 -7.73
N ALA A 15 -10.11 -26.89 -7.31
CA ALA A 15 -9.80 -26.54 -5.93
C ALA A 15 -10.48 -25.19 -5.65
N PHE A 16 -11.60 -25.25 -4.94
CA PHE A 16 -12.19 -24.08 -4.32
C PHE A 16 -11.22 -23.65 -3.21
N PHE A 17 -10.27 -22.78 -3.57
CA PHE A 17 -9.52 -22.05 -2.56
C PHE A 17 -10.53 -21.17 -1.81
N SER A 18 -11.00 -21.68 -0.67
CA SER A 18 -11.73 -20.91 0.31
C SER A 18 -10.72 -20.00 1.00
N THR A 19 -10.43 -18.85 0.40
CA THR A 19 -9.80 -17.76 1.12
C THR A 19 -10.83 -17.27 2.12
N GLN A 20 -10.67 -17.66 3.39
CA GLN A 20 -11.36 -16.98 4.48
C GLN A 20 -10.89 -15.52 4.45
N ALA A 21 -11.66 -14.65 3.80
CA ALA A 21 -11.51 -13.22 3.97
C ALA A 21 -11.88 -12.92 5.41
N VAL A 22 -10.87 -12.69 6.26
CA VAL A 22 -11.06 -12.16 7.60
C VAL A 22 -11.89 -10.88 7.43
N LYS A 23 -13.14 -10.88 7.91
CA LYS A 23 -13.96 -9.67 8.01
C LYS A 23 -13.31 -8.75 9.04
N GLN A 24 -12.24 -8.07 8.64
CA GLN A 24 -11.76 -6.92 9.38
C GLN A 24 -12.80 -5.82 9.18
N ASN A 25 -13.46 -5.40 10.26
CA ASN A 25 -14.27 -4.19 10.21
C ASN A 25 -13.37 -3.07 9.67
N PRO A 26 -13.81 -2.32 8.64
CA PRO A 26 -12.97 -1.29 8.07
C PRO A 26 -12.64 -0.26 9.17
N PRO A 27 -11.37 0.15 9.33
CA PRO A 27 -10.96 1.07 10.40
C PRO A 27 -11.67 2.42 10.30
N PHE A 28 -12.16 2.76 9.11
CA PHE A 28 -12.95 3.95 8.85
C PHE A 28 -14.20 3.63 8.02
N PRO A 29 -15.34 4.28 8.30
CA PRO A 29 -16.58 4.07 7.54
C PRO A 29 -16.50 4.62 6.11
N SER A 30 -15.53 5.52 5.82
CA SER A 30 -15.30 6.05 4.47
C SER A 30 -13.89 6.65 4.32
N PHE A 31 -13.45 6.84 3.08
CA PHE A 31 -12.21 7.57 2.80
C PHE A 31 -12.26 9.02 3.33
N LYS A 32 -13.43 9.65 3.35
CA LYS A 32 -13.61 11.00 3.92
C LYS A 32 -13.28 11.00 5.41
N ALA A 33 -13.76 10.00 6.16
CA ALA A 33 -13.48 9.84 7.58
C ALA A 33 -12.00 9.55 7.85
N ALA A 34 -11.39 8.67 7.06
CA ALA A 34 -9.95 8.40 7.11
C ALA A 34 -9.11 9.66 6.85
N LYS A 35 -9.46 10.41 5.80
CA LYS A 35 -8.79 11.67 5.44
C LYS A 35 -8.93 12.71 6.56
N SER A 36 -10.11 12.87 7.14
CA SER A 36 -10.29 13.78 8.28
C SER A 36 -9.45 13.35 9.48
N ALA A 37 -9.43 12.05 9.81
CA ALA A 37 -8.62 11.53 10.92
C ALA A 37 -7.13 11.85 10.73
N ILE A 38 -6.58 11.61 9.54
CA ILE A 38 -5.19 11.96 9.20
C ILE A 38 -4.92 13.46 9.34
N ILE A 39 -5.85 14.31 8.90
CA ILE A 39 -5.69 15.76 8.97
C ILE A 39 -5.66 16.23 10.42
N THR A 40 -6.58 15.74 11.26
CA THR A 40 -6.75 16.20 12.64
C THR A 40 -5.79 15.55 13.64
N GLU A 41 -5.26 14.36 13.35
CA GLU A 41 -4.40 13.61 14.26
C GLU A 41 -3.10 14.38 14.58
N LYS A 42 -2.74 14.46 15.86
CA LYS A 42 -1.54 15.18 16.33
C LYS A 42 -0.43 14.23 16.75
N ASN A 43 -0.78 13.03 17.21
CA ASN A 43 0.19 12.03 17.62
C ASN A 43 0.81 11.36 16.38
N PRO A 44 2.15 11.38 16.22
CA PRO A 44 2.80 10.82 15.04
C PRO A 44 2.66 9.29 14.93
N GLU A 45 2.59 8.56 16.04
CA GLU A 45 2.44 7.11 16.03
C GLU A 45 1.04 6.71 15.56
N LYS A 46 0.02 7.34 16.14
CA LYS A 46 -1.37 7.16 15.68
C LYS A 46 -1.55 7.56 14.22
N LEU A 47 -0.89 8.65 13.79
CA LEU A 47 -0.91 9.06 12.39
C LEU A 47 -0.35 7.96 11.47
N ALA A 48 0.76 7.32 11.86
CA ALA A 48 1.36 6.23 11.10
C ALA A 48 0.46 4.99 11.07
N GLU A 49 -0.17 4.63 12.19
CA GLU A 49 -1.15 3.53 12.26
C GLU A 49 -2.34 3.78 11.34
N ILE A 50 -2.94 4.98 11.39
CA ILE A 50 -4.06 5.38 10.52
C ILE A 50 -3.63 5.30 9.06
N PHE A 51 -2.44 5.79 8.74
CA PHE A 51 -1.91 5.74 7.37
C PHE A 51 -1.77 4.31 6.85
N GLN A 52 -1.20 3.41 7.66
CA GLN A 52 -1.04 1.99 7.31
C GLN A 52 -2.40 1.29 7.19
N GLN A 53 -3.32 1.61 8.10
CA GLN A 53 -4.71 1.16 8.02
C GLN A 53 -5.41 1.67 6.76
N CYS A 54 -4.98 2.78 6.16
CA CYS A 54 -5.60 3.28 4.92
C CYS A 54 -4.90 2.81 3.65
N SER A 55 -3.68 2.25 3.74
CA SER A 55 -2.87 1.92 2.55
C SER A 55 -3.44 0.80 1.69
N HIS A 56 -4.41 0.03 2.20
CA HIS A 56 -5.13 -0.99 1.43
C HIS A 56 -6.29 -0.40 0.60
N LEU A 57 -6.72 0.84 0.87
CA LEU A 57 -7.87 1.45 0.19
C LEU A 57 -7.46 2.02 -1.18
N PRO A 58 -8.07 1.60 -2.30
CA PRO A 58 -7.71 2.11 -3.63
C PRO A 58 -7.86 3.64 -3.76
N THR A 59 -8.87 4.21 -3.11
CA THR A 59 -9.09 5.67 -3.10
C THR A 59 -7.98 6.41 -2.35
N PHE A 60 -7.47 5.82 -1.27
CA PHE A 60 -6.32 6.36 -0.54
C PHE A 60 -5.08 6.34 -1.44
N LEU A 61 -4.78 5.20 -2.05
CA LEU A 61 -3.64 5.03 -2.97
C LEU A 61 -3.65 6.02 -4.14
N ARG A 62 -4.82 6.46 -4.61
CA ARG A 62 -4.93 7.46 -5.69
C ARG A 62 -4.77 8.91 -5.21
N HIS A 63 -5.02 9.19 -3.93
CA HIS A 63 -5.06 10.56 -3.42
C HIS A 63 -3.68 11.05 -2.97
N ARG A 64 -2.83 11.45 -3.92
CA ARG A 64 -1.44 11.92 -3.66
C ARG A 64 -1.30 12.96 -2.54
N PRO A 65 -2.17 13.99 -2.41
CA PRO A 65 -1.96 15.03 -1.39
C PRO A 65 -1.97 14.51 0.05
N ILE A 66 -2.68 13.41 0.34
CA ILE A 66 -2.73 12.87 1.71
C ILE A 66 -1.41 12.20 2.10
N TYR A 67 -0.70 11.61 1.13
CA TYR A 67 0.63 11.05 1.34
C TYR A 67 1.61 12.15 1.74
N HIS A 68 1.71 13.20 0.92
CA HIS A 68 2.63 14.30 1.20
C HIS A 68 2.30 14.98 2.53
N LEU A 69 1.02 15.14 2.87
CA LEU A 69 0.60 15.69 4.16
C LEU A 69 1.06 14.79 5.32
N SER A 70 0.80 13.49 5.25
CA SER A 70 1.12 12.53 6.31
C SER A 70 2.64 12.48 6.55
N ILE A 71 3.43 12.35 5.48
CA ILE A 71 4.89 12.33 5.56
C ILE A 71 5.44 13.65 6.10
N ARG A 72 4.91 14.80 5.65
CA ARG A 72 5.32 16.11 6.18
C ARG A 72 5.02 16.26 7.67
N LYS A 73 3.88 15.75 8.15
CA LYS A 73 3.53 15.77 9.58
C LYS A 73 4.48 14.91 10.40
N LEU A 74 4.81 13.71 9.94
CA LEU A 74 5.78 12.82 10.59
C LEU A 74 7.19 13.43 10.63
N ALA A 75 7.66 13.97 9.50
CA ALA A 75 8.95 14.64 9.40
C ALA A 75 9.04 15.85 10.34
N ARG A 76 7.98 16.68 10.41
CA ARG A 76 7.91 17.81 11.35
C ARG A 76 7.89 17.39 12.82
N ALA A 77 7.40 16.20 13.12
CA ALA A 77 7.45 15.61 14.46
C ALA A 77 8.81 14.94 14.75
N ASN A 78 9.81 15.08 13.85
CA ASN A 78 11.10 14.43 13.93
C ASN A 78 11.04 12.89 14.02
N ARG A 79 9.99 12.29 13.47
CA ARG A 79 9.77 10.83 13.43
C ARG A 79 10.10 10.27 12.04
N LEU A 80 11.36 10.42 11.64
CA LEU A 80 11.88 9.89 10.37
C LEU A 80 11.90 8.36 10.35
N ASP A 81 12.00 7.74 11.53
CA ASP A 81 11.84 6.29 11.75
C ASP A 81 10.50 5.76 11.22
N LEU A 82 9.41 6.49 11.51
CA LEU A 82 8.07 6.13 11.05
C LEU A 82 7.89 6.36 9.56
N VAL A 83 8.48 7.45 9.02
CA VAL A 83 8.49 7.71 7.57
C VAL A 83 9.14 6.54 6.84
N ASP A 84 10.33 6.15 7.27
CA ASP A 84 11.08 5.08 6.60
C ASP A 84 10.33 3.76 6.65
N ARG A 85 9.83 3.37 7.84
CA ARG A 85 9.04 2.15 8.01
C ARG A 85 7.82 2.11 7.08
N LEU A 86 7.10 3.22 6.94
CA LEU A 86 5.90 3.30 6.09
C LEU A 86 6.25 3.18 4.60
N LEU A 87 7.30 3.86 4.16
CA LEU A 87 7.72 3.88 2.76
C LEU A 87 8.38 2.57 2.34
N GLU A 88 9.21 1.97 3.19
CA GLU A 88 9.79 0.63 2.96
C GLU A 88 8.71 -0.46 2.92
N THR A 89 7.70 -0.40 3.79
CA THR A 89 6.56 -1.32 3.71
C THR A 89 5.84 -1.23 2.35
N GLN A 90 5.70 -0.02 1.79
CA GLN A 90 5.09 0.16 0.47
C GLN A 90 6.00 -0.34 -0.66
N LYS A 91 7.31 -0.12 -0.56
CA LYS A 91 8.31 -0.61 -1.49
C LYS A 91 8.34 -2.15 -1.54
N LEU A 92 8.32 -2.81 -0.38
CA LEU A 92 8.24 -4.27 -0.31
C LEU A 92 6.92 -4.79 -0.90
N HIS A 93 5.79 -4.15 -0.58
CA HIS A 93 4.50 -4.55 -1.14
C HIS A 93 4.44 -4.39 -2.68
N SER A 94 5.18 -3.42 -3.24
CA SER A 94 5.24 -3.23 -4.70
C SER A 94 6.06 -4.30 -5.42
N GLN A 95 7.06 -4.89 -4.77
CA GLN A 95 7.85 -5.98 -5.35
C GLN A 95 7.00 -7.22 -5.65
N HIS A 96 5.98 -7.48 -4.82
CA HIS A 96 5.05 -8.60 -4.97
C HIS A 96 3.82 -8.27 -5.82
N THR A 97 3.53 -6.98 -6.08
CA THR A 97 2.32 -6.53 -6.78
C THR A 97 2.67 -5.83 -8.09
N PRO A 98 2.47 -6.46 -9.27
CA PRO A 98 2.84 -5.88 -10.57
C PRO A 98 2.21 -4.51 -10.83
N ALA A 99 0.96 -4.30 -10.39
CA ALA A 99 0.26 -3.03 -10.53
C ALA A 99 0.92 -1.85 -9.78
N LEU A 100 1.73 -2.14 -8.75
CA LEU A 100 2.45 -1.13 -7.97
C LEU A 100 3.89 -0.91 -8.47
N LYS A 101 4.35 -1.63 -9.52
CA LYS A 101 5.67 -1.45 -10.14
C LYS A 101 5.71 -0.32 -11.18
N SER A 102 4.67 0.48 -11.29
CA SER A 102 4.64 1.60 -12.25
C SER A 102 5.70 2.65 -11.94
N GLU A 103 6.24 3.30 -12.97
CA GLU A 103 7.17 4.44 -12.82
C GLU A 103 6.60 5.52 -11.89
N GLY A 104 5.29 5.80 -12.02
CA GLY A 104 4.60 6.77 -11.18
C GLY A 104 4.56 6.41 -9.68
N PHE A 105 4.69 5.12 -9.32
CA PHE A 105 4.84 4.69 -7.93
C PHE A 105 6.24 5.07 -7.42
N TRP A 106 7.30 4.74 -8.17
CA TRP A 106 8.68 5.05 -7.80
C TRP A 106 8.94 6.55 -7.71
N ILE A 107 8.45 7.33 -8.68
CA ILE A 107 8.52 8.81 -8.64
C ILE A 107 7.86 9.32 -7.35
N ARG A 108 6.70 8.78 -6.98
CA ARG A 108 6.03 9.18 -5.73
C ARG A 108 6.85 8.82 -4.51
N LEU A 109 7.43 7.62 -4.45
CA LEU A 109 8.25 7.16 -3.35
C LEU A 109 9.45 8.10 -3.14
N ILE A 110 10.16 8.44 -4.23
CA ILE A 110 11.27 9.40 -4.23
C ILE A 110 10.79 10.77 -3.71
N MET A 111 9.68 11.29 -4.24
CA MET A 111 9.13 12.58 -3.78
C MET A 111 8.77 12.58 -2.28
N LEU A 112 8.31 11.45 -1.74
CA LEU A 112 7.94 11.34 -0.32
C LEU A 112 9.18 11.34 0.58
N TYR A 113 10.21 10.59 0.23
CA TYR A 113 11.50 10.63 0.92
C TYR A 113 12.12 12.03 0.86
N SER A 114 12.14 12.66 -0.32
CA SER A 114 12.63 14.04 -0.48
C SER A 114 11.86 15.05 0.38
N ASN A 115 10.53 14.91 0.46
CA ASN A 115 9.70 15.77 1.32
C ASN A 115 10.00 15.61 2.82
N ALA A 116 10.53 14.47 3.23
CA ALA A 116 10.96 14.22 4.61
C ALA A 116 12.42 14.64 4.86
N GLY A 117 13.15 15.10 3.84
CA GLY A 117 14.60 15.37 3.94
C GLY A 117 15.46 14.11 3.93
N MET A 118 14.90 12.97 3.51
CA MET A 118 15.53 11.64 3.52
C MET A 118 15.96 11.23 2.10
N VAL A 119 16.62 12.14 1.37
CA VAL A 119 17.04 11.91 -0.02
C VAL A 119 17.96 10.69 -0.19
N PRO A 120 18.92 10.39 0.71
CA PRO A 120 19.77 9.20 0.56
C PRO A 120 19.00 7.87 0.55
N GLN A 121 17.84 7.82 1.20
CA GLN A 121 16.97 6.65 1.30
C GLN A 121 16.06 6.49 0.07
N ALA A 122 16.01 7.51 -0.80
CA ALA A 122 15.23 7.48 -2.03
C ALA A 122 15.95 6.80 -3.21
N LEU A 123 17.27 6.61 -3.10
CA LEU A 123 18.16 6.05 -4.12
C LEU A 123 18.41 4.56 -3.85
#